data_AF-A0A4U5JN47-F1
#
_entry.id   AF-A0A4U5JN47-F1
#
_cell.length_a   1.000
_cell.length_b   1.000
_cell.length_c   1.000
_cell.angle_alpha   90.00
_cell.angle_beta   90.00
_cell.angle_gamma   90.00
#
_symmetry.space_group_name_H-M   'P 1'
#
loop_
_entity.id
_entity.type
_entity.pdbx_description
1 polymer ?
#
loop_
_entity_poly.entity_id
_entity_poly.type
_entity_poly.pdbx_seq_one_letter_code
_entity_poly.pdbx_strand_id
1 'polypeptide(L)'
;MNFPASRRDRPSGLALCCDARLARGIAMRNYAAGAVLLGLLAGCSADWNSAETAGKVIASAKANNTDPRSANFATLPDRGELLAYAPDSAMRADRRAYEVRLSEAHAFKAAREGGRIVVPGPDGGTMVFTYRRHIEHADGNWTWIGRDAGGADAVITFGEKAVFGTLRQSDGEILRLTTLAGRAWLMRGDRIGAMGPRRNGRSDALTPQDEAAEAGRSQSESPGAHSAITMVAGDGPAATVDVLLGYTVGYARALGGESEAVTRLNNLIDVANQAYANSDVNAQLRLVGTVAVDYPDTTANADTLKRLTGSTERAFAGLRAARESHAADLVALVRSFRAPQNEGCGAAWLIGGGGAGFDVSRAPYGYAVVGDGADIDETDDLSYFCREESLAHEFGHSMGQAHDRDDSRQAGVHAYAYGYREPSNNGFYTVMAYALPDGDQIAIPYFASPHATYEDRPTGVMNEADNVRSMNQTIPIVAAFRTGDLDGAADPSAALAGQVRAPMQDAAPAVRSTD
;
A
#
# COMPACT_ATOMS: atom_id res chain seq x y z
N MET A 1 36.69 -47.84 23.99
CA MET A 1 37.04 -49.14 23.37
C MET A 1 35.73 -49.93 23.31
N ASN A 2 35.14 -50.33 22.18
CA ASN A 2 35.61 -50.57 20.82
C ASN A 2 34.44 -50.40 19.83
N PHE A 3 34.71 -49.78 18.68
CA PHE A 3 34.08 -50.15 17.41
C PHE A 3 34.74 -51.46 16.91
N PRO A 4 34.08 -52.22 16.02
CA PRO A 4 34.52 -52.12 14.63
C PRO A 4 33.39 -52.24 13.59
N ALA A 5 33.77 -51.77 12.40
CA ALA A 5 32.99 -51.75 11.17
C ALA A 5 33.26 -52.96 10.27
N SER A 6 32.30 -53.18 9.36
CA SER A 6 32.49 -53.37 7.91
C SER A 6 32.34 -54.76 7.25
N ARG A 7 31.72 -54.67 6.07
CA ARG A 7 31.79 -55.47 4.82
C ARG A 7 30.87 -56.67 4.64
N ARG A 8 30.04 -56.56 3.59
CA ARG A 8 29.92 -57.37 2.35
C ARG A 8 28.68 -56.82 1.62
N ASP A 9 28.46 -56.88 0.32
CA ASP A 9 29.18 -57.08 -0.94
C ASP A 9 28.12 -56.71 -2.00
N ARG A 10 28.52 -56.13 -3.13
CA ARG A 10 27.61 -55.91 -4.27
C ARG A 10 27.32 -57.25 -4.97
N PRO A 11 26.24 -57.30 -5.78
CA PRO A 11 26.50 -57.51 -7.20
C PRO A 11 25.74 -56.56 -8.13
N SER A 12 26.35 -56.41 -9.29
CA SER A 12 26.03 -55.59 -10.45
C SER A 12 24.98 -56.24 -11.36
N GLY A 13 24.24 -55.45 -12.14
CA GLY A 13 23.61 -55.95 -13.37
C GLY A 13 22.51 -55.07 -13.98
N LEU A 14 22.64 -54.83 -15.30
CA LEU A 14 21.69 -54.26 -16.28
C LEU A 14 21.63 -52.72 -16.37
N ALA A 15 22.40 -52.07 -17.26
CA ALA A 15 22.33 -52.02 -18.74
C ALA A 15 21.32 -50.98 -19.26
N LEU A 16 21.82 -49.77 -19.57
CA LEU A 16 21.17 -48.83 -20.49
C LEU A 16 21.90 -48.90 -21.84
N CYS A 17 21.17 -49.30 -22.88
CA CYS A 17 21.58 -49.13 -24.27
C CYS A 17 21.40 -47.67 -24.71
N CYS A 18 22.46 -47.11 -25.29
CA CYS A 18 22.36 -46.05 -26.29
C CYS A 18 21.76 -46.63 -27.57
N ASP A 19 20.86 -45.91 -28.25
CA ASP A 19 21.21 -45.41 -29.59
C ASP A 19 20.28 -44.30 -30.09
N ALA A 20 20.84 -43.56 -31.03
CA ALA A 20 20.45 -42.28 -31.58
C ALA A 20 19.15 -42.21 -32.42
N ARG A 21 18.62 -40.98 -32.51
CA ARG A 21 18.26 -40.19 -33.73
C ARG A 21 16.90 -39.49 -33.59
N LEU A 22 16.88 -38.16 -33.67
CA LEU A 22 16.50 -37.42 -34.89
C LEU A 22 16.38 -35.91 -34.61
N ALA A 23 17.12 -35.16 -35.42
CA ALA A 23 17.05 -33.70 -35.52
C ALA A 23 15.87 -33.25 -36.38
N ARG A 24 15.15 -32.23 -35.92
CA ARG A 24 14.40 -31.19 -36.69
C ARG A 24 14.36 -29.98 -35.75
N GLY A 25 14.91 -28.80 -36.02
CA GLY A 25 14.90 -28.02 -37.25
C GLY A 25 13.94 -26.85 -37.06
N ILE A 26 14.37 -25.77 -36.41
CA ILE A 26 13.63 -24.49 -36.40
C ILE A 26 14.58 -23.39 -36.88
N ALA A 27 14.19 -22.80 -38.01
CA ALA A 27 14.95 -21.84 -38.77
C ALA A 27 15.01 -20.46 -38.10
N MET A 28 16.21 -19.90 -38.03
CA MET A 28 16.43 -18.47 -37.95
C MET A 28 15.85 -17.79 -39.20
N ARG A 29 15.08 -16.72 -39.02
CA ARG A 29 14.69 -15.80 -40.09
C ARG A 29 15.16 -14.40 -39.75
N ASN A 30 16.29 -14.04 -40.34
CA ASN A 30 16.70 -12.66 -40.57
C ASN A 30 15.86 -12.11 -41.75
N TYR A 31 15.30 -10.91 -41.60
CA TYR A 31 15.07 -10.00 -42.73
C TYR A 31 15.37 -8.56 -42.30
N ALA A 32 16.30 -7.96 -43.01
CA ALA A 32 16.55 -6.53 -43.07
C ALA A 32 16.25 -6.02 -44.50
N ALA A 33 16.11 -4.68 -44.62
CA ALA A 33 15.74 -3.84 -45.78
C ALA A 33 14.24 -3.46 -45.81
N GLY A 34 13.80 -2.21 -45.94
CA GLY A 34 14.46 -0.93 -46.26
C GLY A 34 13.66 -0.18 -47.34
N ALA A 35 13.10 1.00 -47.01
CA ALA A 35 12.63 2.15 -47.86
C ALA A 35 11.53 2.90 -47.07
N VAL A 36 11.69 4.13 -46.54
CA VAL A 36 11.93 5.47 -47.14
C VAL A 36 10.94 5.84 -48.24
N LEU A 37 9.99 6.74 -47.91
CA LEU A 37 9.55 7.80 -48.82
C LEU A 37 8.98 9.01 -48.04
N LEU A 38 9.62 10.16 -48.26
CA LEU A 38 9.20 11.51 -47.89
C LEU A 38 8.02 11.97 -48.73
N GLY A 39 7.20 12.88 -48.17
CA GLY A 39 6.24 13.69 -48.91
C GLY A 39 5.81 14.92 -48.12
N LEU A 40 6.66 15.95 -48.09
CA LEU A 40 6.31 17.33 -47.75
C LEU A 40 5.75 18.01 -49.01
N LEU A 41 4.69 18.80 -48.89
CA LEU A 41 4.56 20.09 -49.58
C LEU A 41 3.54 20.98 -48.85
N ALA A 42 3.89 22.25 -48.76
CA ALA A 42 3.27 23.33 -48.00
C ALA A 42 2.17 24.06 -48.77
N GLY A 43 1.38 24.88 -48.06
CA GLY A 43 0.96 26.19 -48.60
C GLY A 43 -0.47 26.63 -48.32
N CYS A 44 -0.55 27.77 -47.63
CA CYS A 44 -1.49 28.88 -47.81
C CYS A 44 -2.64 29.08 -46.79
N SER A 45 -2.40 30.15 -46.02
CA SER A 45 -3.24 31.08 -45.27
C SER A 45 -4.66 31.38 -45.77
N ALA A 46 -5.59 31.63 -44.84
CA ALA A 46 -6.54 32.75 -44.90
C ALA A 46 -7.18 33.02 -43.52
N ASP A 47 -7.01 34.26 -43.06
CA ASP A 47 -7.71 34.90 -41.94
C ASP A 47 -9.22 34.97 -42.16
N TRP A 48 -10.03 34.66 -41.14
CA TRP A 48 -11.39 35.19 -41.03
C TRP A 48 -11.70 35.54 -39.57
N ASN A 49 -11.64 36.84 -39.30
CA ASN A 49 -12.14 37.49 -38.10
C ASN A 49 -13.59 37.92 -38.39
N SER A 50 -14.54 37.67 -37.48
CA SER A 50 -15.73 38.51 -37.26
C SER A 50 -16.56 37.99 -36.09
N ALA A 51 -16.66 38.82 -35.06
CA ALA A 51 -17.61 38.75 -33.97
C ALA A 51 -18.92 39.47 -34.33
N GLU A 52 -19.97 39.18 -33.54
CA GLU A 52 -21.23 39.92 -33.36
C GLU A 52 -22.23 39.89 -34.55
N THR A 53 -23.56 39.71 -34.42
CA THR A 53 -24.49 40.07 -33.33
C THR A 53 -25.87 39.38 -33.49
N ALA A 54 -26.49 39.11 -32.34
CA ALA A 54 -27.91 39.25 -31.98
C ALA A 54 -29.05 38.43 -32.64
N GLY A 55 -29.91 37.85 -31.77
CA GLY A 55 -31.32 37.59 -32.09
C GLY A 55 -32.03 36.54 -31.23
N LYS A 56 -32.59 36.95 -30.08
CA LYS A 56 -33.45 36.17 -29.16
C LYS A 56 -34.55 35.34 -29.85
N VAL A 57 -34.73 34.09 -29.40
CA VAL A 57 -36.06 33.51 -29.10
C VAL A 57 -35.98 32.71 -27.79
N ILE A 58 -36.80 33.13 -26.82
CA ILE A 58 -37.01 32.44 -25.55
C ILE A 58 -38.13 31.41 -25.79
N ALA A 59 -37.84 30.13 -25.57
CA ALA A 59 -38.87 29.12 -25.34
C ALA A 59 -38.41 28.20 -24.21
N SER A 60 -39.23 28.18 -23.16
CA SER A 60 -39.03 27.47 -21.90
C SER A 60 -38.97 25.95 -22.13
N ALA A 61 -37.86 25.33 -21.77
CA ALA A 61 -37.77 23.89 -21.54
C ALA A 61 -37.00 23.71 -20.23
N LYS A 62 -37.65 23.08 -19.24
CA LYS A 62 -36.99 22.59 -18.03
C LYS A 62 -35.94 21.56 -18.45
N ALA A 63 -34.71 22.00 -18.66
CA ALA A 63 -33.57 21.12 -18.82
C ALA A 63 -33.22 20.60 -17.42
N ASN A 64 -33.30 19.28 -17.26
CA ASN A 64 -32.69 18.59 -16.12
C ASN A 64 -31.23 19.03 -16.05
N ASN A 65 -30.90 19.73 -14.96
CA ASN A 65 -29.53 20.09 -14.63
C ASN A 65 -28.82 18.81 -14.15
N THR A 66 -28.40 17.95 -15.07
CA THR A 66 -27.38 16.95 -14.78
C THR A 66 -26.05 17.67 -14.83
N ASP A 67 -25.50 17.96 -13.65
CA ASP A 67 -24.13 18.45 -13.47
C ASP A 67 -23.15 17.56 -14.28
N PRO A 68 -22.25 18.09 -15.12
CA PRO A 68 -21.32 17.29 -15.92
C PRO A 68 -20.13 16.74 -15.12
N ARG A 69 -20.15 16.82 -13.78
CA ARG A 69 -19.14 16.20 -12.91
C ARG A 69 -19.44 14.70 -12.76
N SER A 70 -18.39 13.88 -12.95
CA SER A 70 -18.29 12.44 -12.69
C SER A 70 -19.09 11.48 -13.60
N ALA A 71 -18.42 10.92 -14.61
CA ALA A 71 -18.73 9.56 -15.01
C ALA A 71 -18.24 8.62 -13.89
N ASN A 72 -19.08 8.37 -12.88
CA ASN A 72 -18.72 7.54 -11.72
C ASN A 72 -18.25 6.14 -12.16
N PHE A 73 -17.15 5.65 -11.58
CA PHE A 73 -16.64 4.30 -11.85
C PHE A 73 -17.61 3.20 -11.37
N ALA A 74 -18.23 3.39 -10.21
CA ALA A 74 -19.15 2.45 -9.57
C ALA A 74 -20.63 2.81 -9.79
N THR A 75 -21.05 2.85 -11.06
CA THR A 75 -22.39 3.29 -11.53
C THR A 75 -23.49 2.23 -11.53
N LEU A 76 -23.25 1.01 -11.05
CA LEU A 76 -24.30 0.01 -10.99
C LEU A 76 -25.47 0.55 -10.11
N PRO A 77 -26.73 0.51 -10.59
CA PRO A 77 -27.86 0.90 -9.75
C PRO A 77 -27.94 0.06 -8.47
N ASP A 78 -28.33 0.66 -7.34
CA ASP A 78 -28.57 -0.09 -6.11
C ASP A 78 -29.74 -1.07 -6.30
N ARG A 79 -29.41 -2.37 -6.32
CA ARG A 79 -30.37 -3.48 -6.40
C ARG A 79 -30.43 -4.28 -5.09
N GLY A 80 -29.87 -3.74 -4.02
CA GLY A 80 -29.68 -4.45 -2.76
C GLY A 80 -28.38 -5.25 -2.68
N GLU A 81 -27.50 -5.14 -3.69
CA GLU A 81 -26.22 -5.82 -3.77
C GLU A 81 -25.12 -4.82 -4.20
N LEU A 82 -23.90 -5.02 -3.69
CA LEU A 82 -22.74 -4.18 -3.97
C LEU A 82 -22.27 -4.31 -5.41
N LEU A 83 -22.33 -5.51 -5.98
CA LEU A 83 -21.71 -5.81 -7.26
C LEU A 83 -22.57 -6.73 -8.11
N ALA A 84 -22.31 -6.70 -9.42
CA ALA A 84 -22.79 -7.67 -10.37
C ALA A 84 -21.63 -8.12 -11.25
N TYR A 85 -21.59 -9.42 -11.56
CA TYR A 85 -20.62 -10.01 -12.47
C TYR A 85 -20.88 -9.55 -13.91
N ALA A 86 -19.81 -9.27 -14.66
CA ALA A 86 -19.93 -8.95 -16.07
C ALA A 86 -20.42 -10.17 -16.88
N PRO A 87 -21.25 -9.98 -17.93
CA PRO A 87 -21.57 -11.06 -18.85
C PRO A 87 -20.28 -11.63 -19.45
N ASP A 88 -20.16 -12.95 -19.57
CA ASP A 88 -18.95 -13.64 -20.03
C ASP A 88 -17.71 -13.43 -19.15
N SER A 89 -17.87 -13.16 -17.86
CA SER A 89 -16.82 -13.40 -16.85
C SER A 89 -16.58 -14.92 -16.70
N ALA A 90 -16.36 -15.61 -17.81
CA ALA A 90 -15.87 -16.96 -17.86
C ALA A 90 -14.48 -16.94 -17.20
N MET A 91 -14.33 -17.85 -16.23
CA MET A 91 -13.08 -18.19 -15.58
C MET A 91 -11.92 -18.08 -16.57
N ARG A 92 -11.06 -17.06 -16.42
CA ARG A 92 -9.73 -17.15 -17.02
C ARG A 92 -9.08 -18.33 -16.33
N ALA A 93 -8.80 -19.39 -17.10
CA ALA A 93 -8.50 -20.74 -16.61
C ALA A 93 -7.27 -20.82 -15.67
N ASP A 94 -6.58 -19.70 -15.43
CA ASP A 94 -5.40 -19.52 -14.61
C ASP A 94 -5.58 -18.55 -13.43
N ARG A 95 -6.68 -17.77 -13.36
CA ARG A 95 -6.82 -16.66 -12.40
C ARG A 95 -8.23 -16.60 -11.81
N ARG A 96 -8.31 -16.80 -10.49
CA ARG A 96 -9.51 -16.66 -9.64
C ARG A 96 -9.99 -15.20 -9.56
N ALA A 97 -10.22 -14.58 -10.71
CA ALA A 97 -10.55 -13.17 -10.89
C ALA A 97 -11.80 -13.03 -11.75
N TYR A 98 -12.78 -12.31 -11.23
CA TYR A 98 -14.09 -12.09 -11.82
C TYR A 98 -14.26 -10.60 -12.09
N GLU A 99 -14.51 -10.23 -13.34
CA GLU A 99 -14.84 -8.84 -13.63
C GLU A 99 -16.20 -8.49 -13.05
N VAL A 100 -16.27 -7.36 -12.38
CA VAL A 100 -17.47 -6.90 -11.68
C VAL A 100 -17.77 -5.44 -12.00
N ARG A 101 -19.04 -5.08 -11.89
CA ARG A 101 -19.50 -3.69 -11.82
C ARG A 101 -20.02 -3.43 -10.42
N LEU A 102 -19.70 -2.28 -9.85
CA LEU A 102 -20.07 -1.95 -8.46
C LEU A 102 -21.14 -0.86 -8.38
N SER A 103 -21.89 -0.90 -7.29
CA SER A 103 -22.87 0.10 -6.88
C SER A 103 -22.35 0.87 -5.68
N GLU A 104 -21.75 2.04 -5.93
CA GLU A 104 -21.38 2.95 -4.84
C GLU A 104 -22.61 3.46 -4.08
N ALA A 105 -23.74 3.64 -4.79
CA ALA A 105 -25.00 4.01 -4.18
C ALA A 105 -25.47 2.99 -3.12
N HIS A 106 -25.24 1.70 -3.34
CA HIS A 106 -25.53 0.66 -2.35
C HIS A 106 -24.68 0.83 -1.10
N ALA A 107 -23.37 1.00 -1.26
CA ALA A 107 -22.43 1.22 -0.15
C ALA A 107 -22.77 2.51 0.62
N PHE A 108 -23.05 3.60 -0.09
CA PHE A 108 -23.42 4.89 0.51
C PHE A 108 -24.70 4.79 1.33
N LYS A 109 -25.74 4.12 0.82
CA LYS A 109 -26.98 3.87 1.56
C LYS A 109 -26.77 2.98 2.79
N ALA A 110 -25.79 2.08 2.72
CA ALA A 110 -25.40 1.21 3.83
C ALA A 110 -24.49 1.91 4.86
N ALA A 111 -23.99 3.13 4.61
CA ALA A 111 -23.11 3.88 5.50
C ALA A 111 -23.87 4.54 6.67
N ARG A 112 -24.60 3.73 7.45
CA ARG A 112 -25.38 4.17 8.62
C ARG A 112 -25.55 3.02 9.60
N GLU A 113 -25.90 3.34 10.84
CA GLU A 113 -26.18 2.33 11.86
C GLU A 113 -27.22 1.29 11.38
N GLY A 114 -26.90 0.01 11.55
CA GLY A 114 -27.70 -1.12 11.05
C GLY A 114 -27.66 -1.34 9.53
N GLY A 115 -26.96 -0.48 8.78
CA GLY A 115 -26.74 -0.65 7.35
C GLY A 115 -25.88 -1.89 7.05
N ARG A 116 -26.13 -2.50 5.89
CA ARG A 116 -25.44 -3.74 5.48
C ARG A 116 -25.06 -3.66 4.01
N ILE A 117 -23.84 -4.08 3.69
CA ILE A 117 -23.40 -4.35 2.33
C ILE A 117 -23.59 -5.84 2.06
N VAL A 118 -24.27 -6.15 0.96
CA VAL A 118 -24.47 -7.51 0.49
C VAL A 118 -23.57 -7.73 -0.73
N VAL A 119 -22.73 -8.76 -0.71
CA VAL A 119 -21.82 -9.09 -1.81
C VAL A 119 -22.16 -10.49 -2.31
N PRO A 120 -22.64 -10.63 -3.57
CA PRO A 120 -22.76 -11.93 -4.22
C PRO A 120 -21.38 -12.58 -4.32
N GLY A 121 -21.26 -13.82 -3.85
CA GLY A 121 -20.03 -14.61 -3.93
C GLY A 121 -19.91 -15.34 -5.27
N PRO A 122 -18.67 -15.66 -5.70
CA PRO A 122 -18.43 -16.34 -6.99
C PRO A 122 -19.01 -17.75 -7.02
N ASP A 123 -19.16 -18.39 -5.87
CA ASP A 123 -19.72 -19.74 -5.72
C ASP A 123 -21.26 -19.75 -5.58
N GLY A 124 -21.91 -18.61 -5.82
CA GLY A 124 -23.37 -18.44 -5.67
C GLY A 124 -23.84 -18.18 -4.24
N GLY A 125 -22.92 -18.18 -3.26
CA GLY A 125 -23.18 -17.75 -1.89
C GLY A 125 -23.36 -16.23 -1.79
N THR A 126 -23.61 -15.73 -0.58
CA THR A 126 -23.74 -14.29 -0.31
C THR A 126 -23.01 -13.93 0.97
N MET A 127 -22.12 -12.95 0.88
CA MET A 127 -21.47 -12.34 2.04
C MET A 127 -22.28 -11.14 2.48
N VAL A 128 -22.36 -10.94 3.80
CA VAL A 128 -23.04 -9.76 4.35
C VAL A 128 -22.20 -9.12 5.43
N PHE A 129 -21.86 -7.85 5.20
CA PHE A 129 -21.08 -7.04 6.13
C PHE A 129 -21.97 -5.96 6.74
N THR A 130 -21.98 -5.88 8.06
CA THR A 130 -22.69 -4.85 8.82
C THR A 130 -21.79 -3.64 9.01
N TYR A 131 -22.33 -2.46 8.76
CA TYR A 131 -21.62 -1.19 8.87
C TYR A 131 -21.03 -0.96 10.26
N ARG A 132 -19.80 -0.43 10.30
CA ARG A 132 -19.12 0.01 11.53
C ARG A 132 -18.82 1.50 11.50
N ARG A 133 -18.17 1.96 10.43
CA ARG A 133 -17.85 3.38 10.21
C ARG A 133 -17.54 3.65 8.74
N HIS A 134 -17.40 4.91 8.38
CA HIS A 134 -16.78 5.32 7.13
C HIS A 134 -15.71 6.39 7.39
N ILE A 135 -14.87 6.63 6.39
CA ILE A 135 -13.83 7.65 6.39
C ILE A 135 -14.02 8.47 5.11
N GLU A 136 -14.05 9.79 5.22
CA GLU A 136 -14.01 10.70 4.08
C GLU A 136 -12.59 11.27 3.94
N HIS A 137 -12.03 11.18 2.74
CA HIS A 137 -10.69 11.68 2.43
C HIS A 137 -10.77 13.05 1.77
N ALA A 138 -9.73 13.87 1.96
CA ALA A 138 -9.69 15.24 1.45
C ALA A 138 -9.71 15.35 -0.09
N ASP A 139 -9.34 14.26 -0.78
CA ASP A 139 -9.32 14.15 -2.24
C ASP A 139 -10.66 13.64 -2.82
N GLY A 140 -11.68 13.43 -1.98
CA GLY A 140 -13.00 12.95 -2.37
C GLY A 140 -13.12 11.42 -2.41
N ASN A 141 -12.04 10.68 -2.16
CA ASN A 141 -12.16 9.25 -1.89
C ASN A 141 -12.88 9.03 -0.56
N TRP A 142 -13.54 7.89 -0.39
CA TRP A 142 -14.13 7.54 0.88
C TRP A 142 -14.10 6.03 1.10
N THR A 143 -13.99 5.62 2.35
CA THR A 143 -13.87 4.21 2.72
C THR A 143 -15.04 3.79 3.59
N TRP A 144 -15.74 2.75 3.17
CA TRP A 144 -16.75 2.05 3.96
C TRP A 144 -16.09 0.91 4.73
N ILE A 145 -16.40 0.79 6.02
CA ILE A 145 -15.85 -0.27 6.86
C ILE A 145 -16.96 -0.98 7.62
N GLY A 146 -16.95 -2.30 7.53
CA GLY A 146 -17.93 -3.17 8.17
C GLY A 146 -17.34 -4.50 8.62
N ARG A 147 -18.18 -5.33 9.23
CA ARG A 147 -17.82 -6.68 9.68
C ARG A 147 -18.89 -7.70 9.34
N ASP A 148 -18.50 -8.92 9.05
CA ASP A 148 -19.44 -10.04 8.95
C ASP A 148 -19.98 -10.44 10.35
N ALA A 149 -20.78 -11.51 10.40
CA ALA A 149 -21.36 -11.97 11.67
C ALA A 149 -20.33 -12.59 12.64
N GLY A 150 -19.20 -13.11 12.15
CA GLY A 150 -18.13 -13.67 12.97
C GLY A 150 -17.04 -12.66 13.34
N GLY A 151 -17.12 -11.43 12.83
CA GLY A 151 -16.25 -10.31 13.20
C GLY A 151 -15.12 -10.05 12.21
N ALA A 152 -15.08 -10.71 11.06
CA ALA A 152 -14.10 -10.46 10.01
C ALA A 152 -14.41 -9.14 9.28
N ASP A 153 -13.38 -8.33 9.02
CA ASP A 153 -13.53 -6.99 8.45
C ASP A 153 -13.74 -6.98 6.94
N ALA A 154 -14.54 -6.02 6.49
CA ALA A 154 -14.54 -5.52 5.13
C ALA A 154 -14.14 -4.05 5.11
N VAL A 155 -13.12 -3.71 4.31
CA VAL A 155 -12.64 -2.34 4.09
C VAL A 155 -12.72 -2.06 2.59
N ILE A 156 -13.54 -1.09 2.18
CA ILE A 156 -13.80 -0.80 0.76
C ILE A 156 -13.66 0.70 0.52
N THR A 157 -12.68 1.10 -0.28
CA THR A 157 -12.40 2.48 -0.66
C THR A 157 -12.91 2.75 -2.07
N PHE A 158 -13.80 3.72 -2.19
CA PHE A 158 -14.32 4.24 -3.43
C PHE A 158 -13.60 5.55 -3.78
N GLY A 159 -13.26 5.68 -5.06
CA GLY A 159 -12.75 6.91 -5.63
C GLY A 159 -13.43 7.22 -6.95
N GLU A 160 -13.08 8.37 -7.54
CA GLU A 160 -13.69 8.86 -8.78
C GLU A 160 -13.63 7.79 -9.90
N LYS A 161 -12.47 7.12 -10.03
CA LYS A 161 -12.14 6.19 -11.13
C LYS A 161 -11.82 4.77 -10.70
N ALA A 162 -11.89 4.45 -9.42
CA ALA A 162 -11.53 3.12 -8.92
C ALA A 162 -12.31 2.72 -7.67
N VAL A 163 -12.31 1.42 -7.42
CA VAL A 163 -12.61 0.85 -6.12
C VAL A 163 -11.53 -0.16 -5.74
N PHE A 164 -11.17 -0.17 -4.46
CA PHE A 164 -10.32 -1.19 -3.86
C PHE A 164 -10.93 -1.66 -2.56
N GLY A 165 -10.74 -2.92 -2.21
CA GLY A 165 -11.18 -3.40 -0.91
C GLY A 165 -10.79 -4.82 -0.60
N THR A 166 -10.85 -5.12 0.69
CA THR A 166 -10.57 -6.44 1.26
C THR A 166 -11.83 -6.89 1.97
N LEU A 167 -12.36 -8.05 1.59
CA LEU A 167 -13.56 -8.66 2.14
C LEU A 167 -13.12 -9.95 2.82
N ARG A 168 -12.90 -9.90 4.14
CA ARG A 168 -12.50 -11.08 4.92
C ARG A 168 -13.74 -11.77 5.45
N GLN A 169 -13.77 -13.09 5.35
CA GLN A 169 -14.84 -13.91 5.92
C GLN A 169 -14.30 -14.70 7.11
N SER A 170 -15.18 -14.99 8.06
CA SER A 170 -14.84 -15.75 9.26
C SER A 170 -14.54 -17.23 8.99
N ASP A 171 -14.75 -17.72 7.77
CA ASP A 171 -14.30 -19.04 7.33
C ASP A 171 -12.84 -19.05 6.82
N GLY A 172 -12.19 -17.88 6.83
CA GLY A 172 -10.82 -17.70 6.36
C GLY A 172 -10.68 -17.32 4.89
N GLU A 173 -11.76 -17.29 4.11
CA GLU A 173 -11.74 -16.80 2.73
C GLU A 173 -11.53 -15.28 2.71
N ILE A 174 -10.63 -14.82 1.84
CA ILE A 174 -10.39 -13.40 1.61
C ILE A 174 -10.72 -13.14 0.15
N LEU A 175 -11.61 -12.18 -0.12
CA LEU A 175 -11.81 -11.65 -1.46
C LEU A 175 -11.25 -10.24 -1.55
N ARG A 176 -10.66 -9.90 -2.70
CA ARG A 176 -10.13 -8.57 -2.99
C ARG A 176 -10.95 -7.94 -4.11
N LEU A 177 -11.48 -6.75 -3.86
CA LEU A 177 -11.92 -5.83 -4.91
C LEU A 177 -10.70 -5.04 -5.37
N THR A 178 -10.41 -5.08 -6.67
CA THR A 178 -9.26 -4.37 -7.23
C THR A 178 -9.60 -3.74 -8.56
N THR A 179 -9.07 -2.54 -8.82
CA THR A 179 -9.14 -1.89 -10.12
C THR A 179 -7.82 -2.12 -10.87
N LEU A 180 -7.89 -2.70 -12.08
CA LEU A 180 -6.74 -2.94 -12.94
C LEU A 180 -7.08 -2.48 -14.35
N ALA A 181 -6.19 -1.69 -14.94
CA ALA A 181 -6.38 -1.06 -16.24
C ALA A 181 -7.78 -0.40 -16.39
N GLY A 182 -8.23 0.30 -15.33
CA GLY A 182 -9.52 0.99 -15.31
C GLY A 182 -10.75 0.07 -15.26
N ARG A 183 -10.62 -1.19 -14.84
CA ARG A 183 -11.73 -2.15 -14.70
C ARG A 183 -11.72 -2.77 -13.30
N ALA A 184 -12.88 -3.01 -12.73
CA ALA A 184 -13.01 -3.61 -11.41
C ALA A 184 -13.06 -5.16 -11.49
N TRP A 185 -12.36 -5.79 -10.56
CA TRP A 185 -12.24 -7.23 -10.44
C TRP A 185 -12.46 -7.65 -8.99
N LEU A 186 -13.25 -8.70 -8.78
CA LEU A 186 -13.29 -9.45 -7.55
C LEU A 186 -12.34 -10.64 -7.70
N MET A 187 -11.31 -10.71 -6.87
CA MET A 187 -10.34 -11.78 -6.88
C MET A 187 -10.43 -12.59 -5.60
N ARG A 188 -10.35 -13.92 -5.70
CA ARG A 188 -10.15 -14.74 -4.52
C ARG A 188 -8.69 -14.60 -4.08
N GLY A 189 -8.50 -14.03 -2.90
CA GLY A 189 -7.23 -14.00 -2.19
C GLY A 189 -6.95 -15.39 -1.65
N ASP A 190 -6.45 -16.27 -2.50
CA ASP A 190 -6.00 -17.58 -2.06
C ASP A 190 -4.52 -17.61 -1.77
N ARG A 191 -4.10 -18.75 -1.21
CA ARG A 191 -2.75 -19.27 -0.96
C ARG A 191 -1.82 -19.30 -2.20
N ILE A 192 -1.98 -18.37 -3.13
CA ILE A 192 -0.90 -17.88 -3.99
C ILE A 192 0.26 -17.59 -3.03
N GLY A 193 1.41 -18.22 -3.25
CA GLY A 193 2.51 -18.20 -2.30
C GLY A 193 2.79 -16.77 -1.86
N ALA A 194 2.38 -16.40 -0.64
CA ALA A 194 2.82 -15.15 -0.07
C ALA A 194 4.34 -15.28 0.03
N MET A 195 5.07 -14.32 -0.54
CA MET A 195 6.53 -14.38 -0.50
C MET A 195 6.96 -14.24 0.97
N GLY A 196 7.36 -15.35 1.59
CA GLY A 196 7.99 -15.36 2.90
C GLY A 196 9.46 -14.93 2.82
N PRO A 197 10.10 -14.53 3.93
CA PRO A 197 11.46 -14.00 3.96
C PRO A 197 12.53 -15.04 3.61
N ARG A 198 12.13 -16.31 3.46
CA ARG A 198 13.03 -17.46 3.31
C ARG A 198 13.38 -17.81 1.86
N ARG A 199 12.65 -17.31 0.85
CA ARG A 199 12.88 -17.74 -0.54
C ARG A 199 14.28 -17.35 -1.06
N ASN A 200 14.76 -16.15 -0.69
CA ASN A 200 16.03 -15.62 -1.21
C ASN A 200 17.06 -15.28 -0.11
N GLY A 201 16.79 -15.60 1.16
CA GLY A 201 17.71 -15.37 2.27
C GLY A 201 17.97 -13.91 2.67
N ARG A 202 17.32 -12.93 2.00
CA ARG A 202 17.38 -11.50 2.32
C ARG A 202 16.24 -11.10 3.28
N SER A 203 16.49 -10.10 4.12
CA SER A 203 15.52 -9.56 5.06
C SER A 203 14.86 -8.33 4.46
N ASP A 204 13.55 -8.21 4.58
CA ASP A 204 12.77 -6.97 4.39
C ASP A 204 13.04 -5.95 5.53
N ALA A 205 13.43 -6.42 6.72
CA ALA A 205 13.88 -5.61 7.84
C ALA A 205 15.39 -5.32 7.77
N LEU A 206 15.78 -4.10 7.41
CA LEU A 206 17.18 -3.64 7.43
C LEU A 206 17.44 -2.84 8.70
N THR A 207 18.60 -2.97 9.35
CA THR A 207 18.94 -2.05 10.44
C THR A 207 19.79 -0.88 9.98
N PRO A 208 19.53 0.33 10.52
CA PRO A 208 20.41 1.49 10.33
C PRO A 208 21.88 1.24 10.68
N GLN A 209 22.16 0.32 11.61
CA GLN A 209 23.52 0.01 12.07
C GLN A 209 24.31 -0.78 11.03
N ASP A 210 23.65 -1.66 10.28
CA ASP A 210 24.26 -2.39 9.16
C ASP A 210 24.76 -1.40 8.08
N GLU A 211 24.05 -0.27 7.89
CA GLU A 211 24.51 0.80 6.99
C GLU A 211 25.62 1.65 7.58
N ALA A 212 25.59 2.01 8.87
CA ALA A 212 26.67 2.78 9.49
C ALA A 212 28.02 2.04 9.44
N ALA A 213 28.00 0.70 9.49
CA ALA A 213 29.18 -0.15 9.29
C ALA A 213 29.68 -0.14 7.83
N GLU A 214 28.79 -0.03 6.84
CA GLU A 214 29.16 0.16 5.42
C GLU A 214 29.60 1.60 5.12
N ALA A 215 28.94 2.60 5.72
CA ALA A 215 29.19 4.03 5.58
C ALA A 215 30.39 4.53 6.39
N GLY A 216 30.90 3.74 7.35
CA GLY A 216 32.18 3.98 8.05
C GLY A 216 33.41 4.02 7.13
N ARG A 217 33.23 3.82 5.82
CA ARG A 217 34.23 4.08 4.77
C ARG A 217 34.11 5.46 4.10
N SER A 218 33.07 6.24 4.37
CA SER A 218 32.84 7.55 3.75
C SER A 218 32.18 8.54 4.71
N GLN A 219 33.04 9.16 5.52
CA GLN A 219 32.94 10.49 6.12
C GLN A 219 31.88 10.80 7.18
N SER A 220 32.38 11.64 8.10
CA SER A 220 31.84 12.09 9.37
C SER A 220 30.99 13.34 9.21
N GLU A 221 29.86 13.39 9.90
CA GLU A 221 29.26 14.65 10.36
C GLU A 221 28.85 14.54 11.84
N SER A 222 28.93 15.66 12.55
CA SER A 222 28.90 15.75 14.02
C SER A 222 27.48 15.80 14.59
N PRO A 223 27.22 15.28 15.81
CA PRO A 223 25.90 15.33 16.43
C PRO A 223 25.65 16.69 17.12
N GLY A 224 24.55 17.35 16.75
CA GLY A 224 23.95 18.43 17.54
C GLY A 224 23.25 17.86 18.79
N ALA A 225 23.26 18.61 19.88
CA ALA A 225 22.74 18.17 21.17
C ALA A 225 21.21 18.01 21.16
N HIS A 226 20.71 16.81 21.45
CA HIS A 226 19.29 16.54 21.63
C HIS A 226 18.94 16.41 23.11
N SER A 227 17.93 17.19 23.55
CA SER A 227 17.35 17.04 24.89
C SER A 227 16.49 15.78 24.91
N ALA A 228 16.73 14.91 25.90
CA ALA A 228 15.93 13.71 26.12
C ALA A 228 14.52 14.10 26.58
N ILE A 229 13.51 13.83 25.73
CA ILE A 229 12.12 13.90 26.14
C ILE A 229 11.84 12.63 26.95
N THR A 230 11.35 12.82 28.17
CA THR A 230 11.02 11.73 29.10
C THR A 230 9.77 10.99 28.60
N MET A 231 9.89 9.67 28.48
CA MET A 231 8.80 8.75 28.11
C MET A 231 7.69 8.81 29.15
N VAL A 232 6.50 9.22 28.75
CA VAL A 232 5.26 8.94 29.48
C VAL A 232 4.47 7.94 28.64
N ALA A 233 4.49 6.67 29.05
CA ALA A 233 3.42 5.76 28.67
C ALA A 233 2.14 6.31 29.29
N GLY A 234 1.13 6.63 28.48
CA GLY A 234 -0.09 7.21 29.00
C GLY A 234 -1.27 7.03 28.07
N ASP A 235 -2.44 6.94 28.70
CA ASP A 235 -3.81 7.05 28.17
C ASP A 235 -4.07 8.43 27.50
N GLY A 236 -3.08 8.96 26.79
CA GLY A 236 -3.18 10.18 26.00
C GLY A 236 -3.98 9.95 24.72
N PRO A 237 -4.39 11.04 24.04
CA PRO A 237 -5.08 10.94 22.76
C PRO A 237 -4.25 10.11 21.77
N ALA A 238 -4.91 9.33 20.92
CA ALA A 238 -4.27 8.49 19.92
C ALA A 238 -3.26 9.31 19.10
N ALA A 239 -2.02 8.80 19.02
CA ALA A 239 -0.97 9.47 18.26
C ALA A 239 -1.32 9.44 16.76
N THR A 240 -1.17 10.57 16.07
CA THR A 240 -1.32 10.63 14.61
C THR A 240 0.07 10.67 13.99
N VAL A 241 0.37 9.72 13.11
CA VAL A 241 1.60 9.68 12.33
C VAL A 241 1.30 10.20 10.94
N ASP A 242 1.96 11.29 10.55
CA ASP A 242 1.78 11.87 9.23
C ASP A 242 2.60 11.10 8.20
N VAL A 243 1.92 10.59 7.17
CA VAL A 243 2.49 9.72 6.15
C VAL A 243 2.45 10.37 4.79
N LEU A 244 3.56 10.34 4.07
CA LEU A 244 3.63 10.67 2.65
C LEU A 244 3.85 9.39 1.82
N LEU A 245 3.03 9.18 0.80
CA LEU A 245 3.17 8.01 -0.08
C LEU A 245 3.62 8.42 -1.48
N GLY A 246 4.84 8.03 -1.84
CA GLY A 246 5.28 8.03 -3.23
C GLY A 246 4.69 6.83 -3.97
N TYR A 247 4.41 6.98 -5.25
CA TYR A 247 4.03 5.86 -6.11
C TYR A 247 4.73 5.92 -7.46
N THR A 248 5.12 4.78 -8.01
CA THR A 248 5.79 4.76 -9.31
C THR A 248 4.82 5.09 -10.45
N VAL A 249 5.31 5.74 -11.50
CA VAL A 249 4.51 6.00 -12.71
C VAL A 249 4.04 4.69 -13.36
N GLY A 250 4.86 3.64 -13.30
CA GLY A 250 4.50 2.29 -13.75
C GLY A 250 3.30 1.72 -13.00
N TYR A 251 3.29 1.86 -11.68
CA TYR A 251 2.19 1.45 -10.81
C TYR A 251 0.87 2.17 -11.15
N ALA A 252 0.91 3.50 -11.26
CA ALA A 252 -0.29 4.26 -11.65
C ALA A 252 -0.84 3.82 -13.00
N ARG A 253 0.04 3.62 -13.99
CA ARG A 253 -0.36 3.12 -15.32
C ARG A 253 -0.98 1.72 -15.26
N ALA A 254 -0.49 0.84 -14.39
CA ALA A 254 -1.05 -0.50 -14.23
C ALA A 254 -2.48 -0.49 -13.65
N LEU A 255 -2.78 0.44 -12.76
CA LEU A 255 -4.10 0.59 -12.16
C LEU A 255 -5.11 1.29 -13.09
N GLY A 256 -4.64 2.22 -13.93
CA GLY A 256 -5.47 2.96 -14.88
C GLY A 256 -5.13 4.45 -14.97
N GLY A 257 -4.37 4.96 -14.02
CA GLY A 257 -4.00 6.36 -13.90
C GLY A 257 -3.68 6.76 -12.47
N GLU A 258 -3.47 8.06 -12.29
CA GLU A 258 -3.17 8.67 -10.99
C GLU A 258 -4.34 8.58 -10.01
N SER A 259 -5.58 8.82 -10.46
CA SER A 259 -6.77 8.76 -9.60
C SER A 259 -6.94 7.37 -8.97
N GLU A 260 -6.71 6.32 -9.76
CA GLU A 260 -6.76 4.94 -9.34
C GLU A 260 -5.63 4.60 -8.36
N ALA A 261 -4.41 5.10 -8.61
CA ALA A 261 -3.30 4.96 -7.67
C ALA A 261 -3.59 5.62 -6.33
N VAL A 262 -4.06 6.87 -6.33
CA VAL A 262 -4.38 7.60 -5.09
C VAL A 262 -5.52 6.92 -4.32
N THR A 263 -6.55 6.43 -5.01
CA THR A 263 -7.62 5.62 -4.38
C THR A 263 -7.05 4.39 -3.67
N ARG A 264 -6.09 3.71 -4.32
CA ARG A 264 -5.41 2.54 -3.73
C ARG A 264 -4.52 2.91 -2.55
N LEU A 265 -3.82 4.05 -2.60
CA LEU A 265 -3.00 4.52 -1.50
C LEU A 265 -3.83 4.84 -0.25
N ASN A 266 -4.98 5.51 -0.41
CA ASN A 266 -5.94 5.71 0.69
C ASN A 266 -6.43 4.37 1.26
N ASN A 267 -6.74 3.41 0.39
CA ASN A 267 -7.13 2.07 0.82
C ASN A 267 -6.06 1.36 1.66
N LEU A 268 -4.79 1.44 1.28
CA LEU A 268 -3.68 0.85 2.05
C LEU A 268 -3.51 1.50 3.44
N ILE A 269 -3.69 2.82 3.53
CA ILE A 269 -3.70 3.55 4.81
C ILE A 269 -4.86 3.09 5.70
N ASP A 270 -6.06 2.95 5.12
CA ASP A 270 -7.24 2.53 5.87
C ASP A 270 -7.18 1.06 6.31
N VAL A 271 -6.57 0.18 5.51
CA VAL A 271 -6.27 -1.19 5.90
C VAL A 271 -5.29 -1.23 7.06
N ALA A 272 -4.22 -0.42 7.03
CA ALA A 272 -3.26 -0.32 8.13
C ALA A 272 -3.93 0.21 9.42
N ASN A 273 -4.73 1.27 9.30
CA ASN A 273 -5.51 1.82 10.42
C ASN A 273 -6.55 0.83 10.95
N GLN A 274 -7.13 -0.01 10.08
CA GLN A 274 -8.02 -1.08 10.53
C GLN A 274 -7.25 -2.12 11.35
N ALA A 275 -6.02 -2.46 10.98
CA ALA A 275 -5.18 -3.35 11.78
C ALA A 275 -4.79 -2.75 13.13
N TYR A 276 -4.56 -1.44 13.22
CA TYR A 276 -4.36 -0.74 14.49
C TYR A 276 -5.61 -0.80 15.38
N ALA A 277 -6.79 -0.51 14.80
CA ALA A 277 -8.06 -0.54 15.50
C ALA A 277 -8.44 -1.94 15.99
N ASN A 278 -8.11 -2.98 15.22
CA ASN A 278 -8.33 -4.37 15.61
C ASN A 278 -7.49 -4.80 16.81
N SER A 279 -6.30 -4.22 16.95
CA SER A 279 -5.31 -4.60 17.95
C SER A 279 -5.28 -3.68 19.17
N ASP A 280 -6.11 -2.64 19.23
CA ASP A 280 -6.05 -1.58 20.25
C ASP A 280 -4.69 -0.85 20.29
N VAL A 281 -4.08 -0.63 19.12
CA VAL A 281 -2.96 0.29 18.99
C VAL A 281 -3.49 1.72 19.12
N ASN A 282 -2.94 2.50 20.05
CA ASN A 282 -3.40 3.86 20.34
C ASN A 282 -2.81 4.89 19.36
N ALA A 283 -3.03 4.66 18.06
CA ALA A 283 -2.52 5.50 17.00
C ALA A 283 -3.31 5.37 15.68
N GLN A 284 -3.06 6.31 14.78
CA GLN A 284 -3.54 6.29 13.40
C GLN A 284 -2.50 6.87 12.45
N LEU A 285 -2.48 6.35 11.22
CA LEU A 285 -1.79 6.95 10.09
C LEU A 285 -2.70 7.98 9.42
N ARG A 286 -2.13 9.12 9.05
CA ARG A 286 -2.80 10.16 8.27
C ARG A 286 -2.03 10.42 6.99
N LEU A 287 -2.65 10.18 5.84
CA LEU A 287 -2.05 10.50 4.55
C LEU A 287 -2.03 12.03 4.36
N VAL A 288 -0.84 12.63 4.32
CA VAL A 288 -0.67 14.09 4.16
C VAL A 288 -0.28 14.51 2.75
N GLY A 289 0.01 13.55 1.88
CA GLY A 289 0.25 13.79 0.47
C GLY A 289 0.66 12.54 -0.30
N THR A 290 0.60 12.64 -1.62
CA THR A 290 1.09 11.61 -2.54
C THR A 290 1.98 12.22 -3.61
N VAL A 291 2.95 11.45 -4.12
CA VAL A 291 3.91 11.94 -5.11
C VAL A 291 4.16 10.87 -6.18
N ALA A 292 3.92 11.20 -7.45
CA ALA A 292 4.36 10.36 -8.55
C ALA A 292 5.89 10.35 -8.66
N VAL A 293 6.49 9.18 -8.77
CA VAL A 293 7.94 8.98 -8.85
C VAL A 293 8.29 8.23 -10.13
N ASP A 294 9.16 8.83 -10.95
CA ASP A 294 9.72 8.16 -12.12
C ASP A 294 10.88 7.25 -11.69
N TYR A 295 10.54 6.03 -11.28
CA TYR A 295 11.49 5.02 -10.82
C TYR A 295 11.01 3.62 -11.23
N PRO A 296 11.91 2.69 -11.60
CA PRO A 296 11.52 1.37 -12.08
C PRO A 296 10.92 0.46 -11.00
N ASP A 297 9.91 -0.31 -11.40
CA ASP A 297 9.25 -1.31 -10.55
C ASP A 297 10.10 -2.58 -10.34
N THR A 298 11.17 -2.78 -11.12
CA THR A 298 11.93 -4.04 -11.21
C THR A 298 13.26 -4.01 -10.46
N THR A 299 13.42 -3.16 -9.46
CA THR A 299 14.64 -3.10 -8.62
C THR A 299 14.40 -3.81 -7.29
N ALA A 300 15.46 -4.30 -6.64
CA ALA A 300 15.35 -4.93 -5.33
C ALA A 300 14.82 -3.93 -4.28
N ASN A 301 13.98 -4.39 -3.35
CA ASN A 301 13.40 -3.53 -2.31
C ASN A 301 14.48 -2.91 -1.42
N ALA A 302 15.45 -3.71 -0.96
CA ALA A 302 16.55 -3.25 -0.12
C ALA A 302 17.36 -2.13 -0.78
N ASP A 303 17.80 -2.31 -2.03
CA ASP A 303 18.57 -1.29 -2.76
C ASP A 303 17.74 -0.01 -2.99
N THR A 304 16.44 -0.17 -3.25
CA THR A 304 15.52 0.96 -3.41
C THR A 304 15.36 1.73 -2.11
N LEU A 305 15.22 1.04 -0.98
CA LEU A 305 15.14 1.65 0.35
C LEU A 305 16.40 2.47 0.66
N LYS A 306 17.60 1.92 0.40
CA LYS A 306 18.86 2.64 0.59
C LYS A 306 18.93 3.92 -0.26
N ARG A 307 18.52 3.84 -1.54
CA ARG A 307 18.49 5.01 -2.46
C ARG A 307 17.44 6.05 -2.09
N LEU A 308 16.28 5.61 -1.61
CA LEU A 308 15.20 6.47 -1.14
C LEU A 308 15.65 7.26 0.10
N THR A 309 16.29 6.57 1.04
CA THR A 309 16.81 7.12 2.30
C THR A 309 18.00 8.06 2.06
N GLY A 310 18.91 7.70 1.15
CA GLY A 310 20.06 8.52 0.77
C GLY A 310 19.68 9.80 0.01
N SER A 311 20.66 10.65 -0.28
CA SER A 311 20.44 11.97 -0.93
C SER A 311 20.80 12.03 -2.42
N THR A 312 21.47 11.00 -2.95
CA THR A 312 22.11 11.07 -4.27
C THR A 312 21.20 10.66 -5.43
N GLU A 313 20.21 9.80 -5.19
CA GLU A 313 19.30 9.33 -6.23
C GLU A 313 18.29 10.42 -6.60
N ARG A 314 18.39 10.94 -7.82
CA ARG A 314 17.61 12.12 -8.27
C ARG A 314 16.13 11.82 -8.39
N ALA A 315 15.75 10.59 -8.74
CA ALA A 315 14.36 10.17 -8.87
C ALA A 315 13.54 10.43 -7.58
N PHE A 316 14.18 10.32 -6.41
CA PHE A 316 13.54 10.49 -5.12
C PHE A 316 13.66 11.90 -4.53
N ALA A 317 14.29 12.85 -5.24
CA ALA A 317 14.47 14.21 -4.74
C ALA A 317 13.13 14.92 -4.48
N GLY A 318 12.14 14.74 -5.38
CA GLY A 318 10.79 15.29 -5.21
C GLY A 318 10.07 14.69 -4.00
N LEU A 319 10.15 13.37 -3.82
CA LEU A 319 9.53 12.68 -2.68
C LEU A 319 10.16 13.10 -1.34
N ARG A 320 11.49 13.26 -1.28
CA ARG A 320 12.17 13.78 -0.09
C ARG A 320 11.81 15.23 0.20
N ALA A 321 11.75 16.09 -0.82
CA ALA A 321 11.33 17.48 -0.64
C ALA A 321 9.88 17.58 -0.14
N ALA A 322 8.99 16.73 -0.66
CA ALA A 322 7.61 16.65 -0.21
C ALA A 322 7.50 16.16 1.25
N ARG A 323 8.39 15.27 1.70
CA ARG A 323 8.43 14.86 3.12
C ARG A 323 8.61 16.06 4.03
N GLU A 324 9.55 16.94 3.68
CA GLU A 324 9.82 18.14 4.46
C GLU A 324 8.69 19.17 4.35
N SER A 325 8.13 19.39 3.15
CA SER A 325 7.04 20.38 2.98
C SER A 325 5.72 19.98 3.64
N HIS A 326 5.45 18.68 3.76
CA HIS A 326 4.26 18.15 4.42
C HIS A 326 4.50 17.76 5.88
N ALA A 327 5.72 17.95 6.41
CA ALA A 327 6.14 17.49 7.72
C ALA A 327 5.80 16.00 7.97
N ALA A 328 5.99 15.15 6.96
CA ALA A 328 5.62 13.74 7.05
C ALA A 328 6.64 12.95 7.89
N ASP A 329 6.16 12.34 8.96
CA ASP A 329 6.94 11.51 9.88
C ASP A 329 7.50 10.28 9.17
N LEU A 330 6.66 9.58 8.40
CA LEU A 330 7.03 8.41 7.62
C LEU A 330 6.75 8.60 6.13
N VAL A 331 7.57 7.95 5.31
CA VAL A 331 7.42 7.93 3.85
C VAL A 331 7.51 6.50 3.34
N ALA A 332 6.64 6.12 2.40
CA ALA A 332 6.82 4.89 1.64
C ALA A 332 6.77 5.13 0.14
N LEU A 333 7.58 4.39 -0.62
CA LEU A 333 7.40 4.24 -2.06
C LEU A 333 6.57 2.98 -2.33
N VAL A 334 5.37 3.15 -2.89
CA VAL A 334 4.50 2.07 -3.34
C VAL A 334 4.72 1.82 -4.83
N ARG A 335 4.85 0.56 -5.23
CA ARG A 335 5.08 0.17 -6.62
C ARG A 335 4.41 -1.14 -6.98
N SER A 336 4.28 -1.41 -8.27
CA SER A 336 3.83 -2.73 -8.72
C SER A 336 4.82 -3.79 -8.25
N PHE A 337 4.31 -4.81 -7.57
CA PHE A 337 5.13 -5.94 -7.17
C PHE A 337 5.63 -6.70 -8.40
N ARG A 338 6.94 -6.98 -8.45
CA ARG A 338 7.61 -7.74 -9.52
C ARG A 338 8.47 -8.86 -8.95
N ALA A 339 8.19 -10.09 -9.34
CA ALA A 339 8.91 -11.28 -8.89
C ALA A 339 9.78 -11.84 -10.04
N PRO A 340 11.04 -12.24 -9.78
CA PRO A 340 11.73 -12.24 -8.49
C PRO A 340 12.38 -10.88 -8.14
N GLN A 341 12.28 -9.86 -8.99
CA GLN A 341 13.18 -8.70 -8.97
C GLN A 341 13.08 -7.84 -7.71
N ASN A 342 11.91 -7.76 -7.07
CA ASN A 342 11.75 -7.02 -5.81
C ASN A 342 12.33 -7.75 -4.59
N GLU A 343 12.52 -9.07 -4.69
CA GLU A 343 13.03 -9.95 -3.61
C GLU A 343 12.12 -10.00 -2.35
N GLY A 344 10.85 -9.62 -2.47
CA GLY A 344 9.89 -9.60 -1.37
C GLY A 344 8.78 -8.57 -1.59
N CYS A 345 7.85 -8.49 -0.64
CA CYS A 345 6.74 -7.54 -0.71
C CYS A 345 7.04 -6.14 -0.18
N GLY A 346 8.18 -5.95 0.45
CA GLY A 346 8.66 -4.64 0.82
C GLY A 346 10.06 -4.69 1.40
N ALA A 347 10.50 -3.53 1.86
CA ALA A 347 11.61 -3.40 2.78
C ALA A 347 11.48 -2.10 3.56
N ALA A 348 11.86 -2.12 4.83
CA ALA A 348 11.87 -0.96 5.70
C ALA A 348 13.03 -1.01 6.71
N TRP A 349 13.31 0.16 7.28
CA TRP A 349 14.24 0.25 8.39
C TRP A 349 13.60 -0.30 9.66
N LEU A 350 14.22 -1.32 10.27
CA LEU A 350 13.92 -1.74 11.63
C LEU A 350 14.54 -0.75 12.61
N ILE A 351 13.85 0.37 12.84
CA ILE A 351 14.34 1.45 13.71
C ILE A 351 14.42 0.94 15.16
N GLY A 352 15.59 1.12 15.78
CA GLY A 352 15.86 0.59 17.12
C GLY A 352 16.08 -0.91 17.19
N GLY A 353 16.14 -1.61 16.04
CA GLY A 353 16.49 -3.03 15.95
C GLY A 353 17.78 -3.36 16.68
N GLY A 354 17.86 -4.58 17.21
CA GLY A 354 18.97 -5.02 18.07
C GLY A 354 19.00 -4.36 19.45
N GLY A 355 17.92 -3.70 19.87
CA GLY A 355 17.86 -2.95 21.13
C GLY A 355 18.68 -1.65 21.09
N ALA A 356 18.89 -1.08 19.89
CA ALA A 356 19.76 0.06 19.65
C ALA A 356 19.26 1.41 20.21
N GLY A 357 18.13 1.44 20.92
CA GLY A 357 17.43 2.65 21.33
C GLY A 357 16.57 3.24 20.21
N PHE A 358 15.53 3.97 20.61
CA PHE A 358 14.51 4.54 19.72
C PHE A 358 14.18 5.94 20.22
N ASP A 359 14.53 6.95 19.42
CA ASP A 359 14.33 8.36 19.72
C ASP A 359 14.18 9.17 18.42
N VAL A 360 13.90 10.46 18.52
CA VAL A 360 13.66 11.34 17.37
C VAL A 360 14.87 11.51 16.44
N SER A 361 16.11 11.23 16.89
CA SER A 361 17.30 11.27 16.02
C SER A 361 17.27 10.18 14.94
N ARG A 362 16.35 9.22 15.04
CA ARG A 362 16.13 8.17 14.03
C ARG A 362 15.27 8.61 12.87
N ALA A 363 14.73 9.83 12.88
CA ALA A 363 13.90 10.38 11.81
C ALA A 363 14.47 10.22 10.38
N PRO A 364 15.80 10.29 10.12
CA PRO A 364 16.36 10.03 8.78
C PRO A 364 16.00 8.66 8.20
N TYR A 365 15.70 7.66 9.04
CA TYR A 365 15.34 6.30 8.64
C TYR A 365 13.83 6.06 8.53
N GLY A 366 12.99 7.10 8.59
CA GLY A 366 11.53 7.00 8.42
C GLY A 366 11.08 6.74 6.97
N TYR A 367 11.68 5.74 6.30
CA TYR A 367 11.40 5.36 4.92
C TYR A 367 11.09 3.87 4.80
N ALA A 368 10.21 3.53 3.86
CA ALA A 368 9.86 2.17 3.47
C ALA A 368 9.66 2.03 1.95
N VAL A 369 9.70 0.80 1.45
CA VAL A 369 9.33 0.44 0.08
C VAL A 369 8.29 -0.68 0.17
N VAL A 370 7.21 -0.55 -0.59
CA VAL A 370 6.08 -1.50 -0.58
C VAL A 370 5.76 -1.92 -2.01
N GLY A 371 5.77 -3.23 -2.25
CA GLY A 371 5.19 -3.85 -3.45
C GLY A 371 3.70 -4.09 -3.25
N ASP A 372 2.90 -3.75 -4.25
CA ASP A 372 1.45 -3.99 -4.27
C ASP A 372 1.04 -4.80 -5.50
N GLY A 373 0.12 -5.74 -5.29
CA GLY A 373 -0.44 -6.60 -6.33
C GLY A 373 0.21 -7.97 -6.43
N ALA A 374 -0.04 -8.63 -7.57
CA ALA A 374 0.45 -9.96 -7.89
C ALA A 374 1.39 -9.92 -9.09
N ASP A 375 2.35 -10.85 -9.14
CA ASP A 375 3.17 -11.11 -10.31
C ASP A 375 3.40 -12.62 -10.49
N ILE A 376 3.79 -13.02 -11.69
CA ILE A 376 4.29 -14.37 -11.96
C ILE A 376 5.81 -14.29 -11.94
N ASP A 377 6.45 -15.07 -11.10
CA ASP A 377 7.91 -15.18 -11.09
C ASP A 377 8.35 -15.95 -12.33
N GLU A 378 9.07 -15.28 -13.22
CA GLU A 378 9.48 -15.86 -14.50
C GLU A 378 10.56 -16.95 -14.36
N THR A 379 11.07 -17.21 -13.15
CA THR A 379 12.09 -18.23 -12.87
C THR A 379 11.51 -19.57 -12.41
N ASP A 380 10.29 -19.58 -11.86
CA ASP A 380 9.63 -20.81 -11.39
C ASP A 380 8.17 -20.98 -11.85
N ASP A 381 7.66 -20.03 -12.65
CA ASP A 381 6.30 -19.97 -13.19
C ASP A 381 5.19 -19.96 -12.12
N LEU A 382 5.53 -19.62 -10.86
CA LEU A 382 4.56 -19.50 -9.78
C LEU A 382 4.07 -18.06 -9.65
N SER A 383 2.79 -17.91 -9.31
CA SER A 383 2.23 -16.60 -8.95
C SER A 383 2.56 -16.29 -7.49
N TYR A 384 2.95 -15.04 -7.26
CA TYR A 384 3.17 -14.45 -5.94
C TYR A 384 2.29 -13.22 -5.77
N PHE A 385 1.99 -12.88 -4.53
CA PHE A 385 1.15 -11.75 -4.21
C PHE A 385 1.58 -11.06 -2.92
N CYS A 386 1.47 -9.73 -2.91
CA CYS A 386 1.69 -8.92 -1.73
C CYS A 386 0.37 -8.54 -1.08
N ARG A 387 0.26 -8.91 0.20
CA ARG A 387 -0.96 -8.74 1.00
C ARG A 387 -1.28 -7.26 1.19
N GLU A 388 -2.53 -7.00 1.49
CA GLU A 388 -3.09 -5.67 1.75
C GLU A 388 -2.40 -5.00 2.96
N GLU A 389 -1.92 -5.81 3.89
CA GLU A 389 -1.20 -5.37 5.10
C GLU A 389 0.28 -5.06 4.86
N SER A 390 0.81 -5.15 3.62
CA SER A 390 2.25 -4.94 3.37
C SER A 390 2.70 -3.55 3.83
N LEU A 391 1.91 -2.50 3.60
CA LEU A 391 2.22 -1.16 4.14
C LEU A 391 2.29 -1.14 5.68
N ALA A 392 1.32 -1.80 6.34
CA ALA A 392 1.30 -1.90 7.80
C ALA A 392 2.51 -2.69 8.33
N HIS A 393 2.93 -3.73 7.62
CA HIS A 393 4.12 -4.53 7.94
C HIS A 393 5.39 -3.68 7.88
N GLU A 394 5.62 -3.00 6.77
CA GLU A 394 6.83 -2.19 6.57
C GLU A 394 6.90 -1.00 7.54
N PHE A 395 5.77 -0.34 7.84
CA PHE A 395 5.74 0.66 8.90
C PHE A 395 5.84 0.06 10.30
N GLY A 396 5.43 -1.19 10.51
CA GLY A 396 5.74 -1.94 11.72
C GLY A 396 7.24 -2.01 11.99
N HIS A 397 8.06 -2.30 10.97
CA HIS A 397 9.53 -2.22 11.08
C HIS A 397 10.00 -0.80 11.42
N SER A 398 9.47 0.22 10.75
CA SER A 398 9.79 1.63 11.03
C SER A 398 9.42 2.05 12.47
N MET A 399 8.46 1.35 13.09
CA MET A 399 8.04 1.50 14.48
C MET A 399 8.76 0.51 15.43
N GLY A 400 9.80 -0.17 14.96
CA GLY A 400 10.68 -1.02 15.74
C GLY A 400 10.19 -2.46 15.96
N GLN A 401 9.20 -2.92 15.21
CA GLN A 401 8.67 -4.28 15.33
C GLN A 401 9.47 -5.23 14.43
N ALA A 402 10.00 -6.31 15.00
CA ALA A 402 10.61 -7.39 14.24
C ALA A 402 9.53 -8.38 13.76
N HIS A 403 9.93 -9.30 12.90
CA HIS A 403 9.09 -10.45 12.55
C HIS A 403 8.76 -11.31 13.79
N ASP A 404 7.99 -12.39 13.63
CA ASP A 404 7.92 -13.43 14.66
C ASP A 404 9.30 -14.06 14.94
N ARG A 405 9.45 -14.69 16.10
CA ARG A 405 10.76 -15.14 16.62
C ARG A 405 11.47 -16.14 15.71
N ASP A 406 10.74 -16.97 14.98
CA ASP A 406 11.33 -18.02 14.14
C ASP A 406 11.81 -17.46 12.79
N ASP A 407 11.27 -16.33 12.36
CA ASP A 407 11.56 -15.72 11.06
C ASP A 407 12.36 -14.43 11.16
N SER A 408 12.51 -13.87 12.37
CA SER A 408 13.35 -12.70 12.59
C SER A 408 14.84 -13.05 12.66
N ARG A 409 15.66 -12.26 11.96
CA ARG A 409 17.13 -12.30 12.09
C ARG A 409 17.66 -11.33 13.15
N GLN A 410 16.85 -10.37 13.59
CA GLN A 410 17.26 -9.30 14.49
C GLN A 410 16.21 -9.07 15.58
N ALA A 411 16.64 -8.64 16.77
CA ALA A 411 15.67 -8.26 17.79
C ALA A 411 14.93 -6.98 17.39
N GLY A 412 13.66 -6.88 17.74
CA GLY A 412 12.94 -5.61 17.67
C GLY A 412 13.50 -4.60 18.67
N VAL A 413 12.88 -3.42 18.72
CA VAL A 413 13.25 -2.34 19.66
C VAL A 413 13.10 -2.76 21.13
N HIS A 414 12.12 -3.60 21.42
CA HIS A 414 11.91 -4.20 22.74
C HIS A 414 12.03 -5.72 22.65
N ALA A 415 12.35 -6.38 23.77
CA ALA A 415 12.51 -7.84 23.84
C ALA A 415 11.24 -8.64 23.47
N TYR A 416 10.09 -7.98 23.42
CA TYR A 416 8.76 -8.53 23.10
C TYR A 416 8.16 -7.96 21.80
N ALA A 417 8.90 -7.13 21.05
CA ALA A 417 8.46 -6.46 19.82
C ALA A 417 8.49 -7.40 18.59
N TYR A 418 7.78 -8.53 18.68
CA TYR A 418 7.72 -9.58 17.66
C TYR A 418 6.28 -9.82 17.22
N GLY A 419 6.12 -10.21 15.96
CA GLY A 419 4.88 -10.77 15.47
C GLY A 419 4.52 -12.08 16.18
N TYR A 420 3.26 -12.46 16.06
CA TYR A 420 2.71 -13.72 16.57
C TYR A 420 2.20 -14.60 15.42
N ARG A 421 2.55 -15.88 15.51
CA ARG A 421 2.01 -16.97 14.70
C ARG A 421 1.61 -18.11 15.63
N GLU A 422 0.46 -18.72 15.39
CA GLU A 422 0.07 -19.93 16.09
C GLU A 422 0.94 -21.14 15.67
N PRO A 423 1.20 -22.10 16.58
CA PRO A 423 1.95 -23.30 16.24
C PRO A 423 1.19 -24.30 15.36
N SER A 424 -0.13 -24.13 15.18
CA SER A 424 -0.97 -25.02 14.39
C SER A 424 -0.84 -24.73 12.89
N ASN A 425 -0.73 -25.79 12.06
CA ASN A 425 -0.70 -25.65 10.60
C ASN A 425 -1.96 -24.97 10.03
N ASN A 426 -3.10 -25.04 10.71
CA ASN A 426 -4.36 -24.45 10.27
C ASN A 426 -4.77 -23.23 11.14
N GLY A 427 -3.80 -22.59 11.78
CA GLY A 427 -4.00 -21.43 12.65
C GLY A 427 -3.99 -20.09 11.89
N PHE A 428 -3.72 -19.02 12.62
CA PHE A 428 -3.50 -17.70 12.07
C PHE A 428 -2.11 -17.13 12.42
N TYR A 429 -1.76 -16.05 11.74
CA TYR A 429 -0.60 -15.22 12.06
C TYR A 429 -0.90 -13.74 11.85
N THR A 430 -0.23 -12.90 12.62
CA THR A 430 -0.40 -11.44 12.69
C THR A 430 0.41 -10.71 11.61
N VAL A 431 0.20 -9.40 11.48
CA VAL A 431 0.82 -8.53 10.46
C VAL A 431 2.34 -8.69 10.40
N MET A 432 3.01 -8.78 11.55
CA MET A 432 4.47 -8.93 11.64
C MET A 432 4.95 -10.38 11.63
N ALA A 433 4.14 -11.33 11.17
CA ALA A 433 4.50 -12.74 11.14
C ALA A 433 4.30 -13.35 9.75
N TYR A 434 4.96 -14.48 9.52
CA TYR A 434 4.78 -15.30 8.32
C TYR A 434 4.03 -16.58 8.67
N ALA A 435 3.48 -17.28 7.67
CA ALA A 435 2.91 -18.61 7.87
C ALA A 435 4.02 -19.65 8.11
N LEU A 436 3.69 -20.76 8.78
CA LEU A 436 4.54 -21.96 8.80
C LEU A 436 4.82 -22.42 7.35
N PRO A 437 6.03 -22.95 7.07
CA PRO A 437 6.29 -23.64 5.81
C PRO A 437 5.25 -24.75 5.60
N ASP A 438 4.62 -24.78 4.42
CA ASP A 438 3.54 -25.71 4.06
C ASP A 438 2.30 -25.64 5.00
N GLY A 439 2.20 -24.57 5.79
CA GLY A 439 1.07 -24.28 6.64
C GLY A 439 -0.10 -23.71 5.85
N ASP A 440 -1.29 -24.08 6.29
CA ASP A 440 -2.58 -23.67 5.75
C ASP A 440 -3.13 -22.43 6.48
N GLN A 441 -2.24 -21.71 7.16
CA GLN A 441 -2.56 -20.61 8.07
C GLN A 441 -3.04 -19.36 7.34
N ILE A 442 -3.89 -18.58 8.01
CA ILE A 442 -4.44 -17.33 7.50
C ILE A 442 -3.75 -16.10 8.11
N ALA A 443 -3.49 -15.08 7.28
CA ALA A 443 -3.07 -13.78 7.77
C ALA A 443 -4.28 -13.04 8.35
N ILE A 444 -4.18 -12.57 9.58
CA ILE A 444 -5.19 -11.69 10.20
C ILE A 444 -4.68 -10.24 10.26
N PRO A 445 -5.55 -9.23 10.06
CA PRO A 445 -5.19 -7.82 10.11
C PRO A 445 -5.09 -7.35 11.57
N TYR A 446 -4.17 -7.95 12.34
CA TYR A 446 -3.89 -7.66 13.74
C TYR A 446 -2.38 -7.56 13.92
N PHE A 447 -1.91 -6.58 14.67
CA PHE A 447 -0.61 -6.63 15.35
C PHE A 447 -0.69 -7.48 16.61
N ALA A 448 0.41 -8.14 16.97
CA ALA A 448 0.43 -9.08 18.08
C ALA A 448 0.10 -8.40 19.42
N SER A 449 -0.86 -8.98 20.15
CA SER A 449 -1.28 -8.51 21.48
C SER A 449 -1.80 -9.69 22.30
N PRO A 450 -1.34 -9.86 23.56
CA PRO A 450 -1.92 -10.86 24.46
C PRO A 450 -3.35 -10.51 24.92
N HIS A 451 -3.84 -9.30 24.61
CA HIS A 451 -5.14 -8.80 25.05
C HIS A 451 -6.19 -8.77 23.94
N ALA A 452 -5.78 -8.58 22.68
CA ALA A 452 -6.69 -8.66 21.54
C ALA A 452 -6.90 -10.13 21.14
N THR A 453 -8.15 -10.49 20.82
CA THR A 453 -8.53 -11.83 20.40
C THR A 453 -9.05 -11.85 18.97
N TYR A 454 -8.76 -12.95 18.26
CA TYR A 454 -9.35 -13.31 16.98
C TYR A 454 -10.01 -14.68 17.16
N GLU A 455 -11.33 -14.77 16.93
CA GLU A 455 -12.12 -15.99 17.22
C GLU A 455 -11.91 -16.51 18.65
N ASP A 456 -11.97 -15.62 19.64
CA ASP A 456 -11.72 -15.90 21.07
C ASP A 456 -10.31 -16.44 21.41
N ARG A 457 -9.38 -16.43 20.45
CA ARG A 457 -7.98 -16.83 20.63
C ARG A 457 -7.07 -15.61 20.72
N PRO A 458 -6.17 -15.51 21.72
CA PRO A 458 -5.23 -14.38 21.82
C PRO A 458 -4.38 -14.24 20.56
N THR A 459 -4.13 -12.99 20.15
CA THR A 459 -3.32 -12.67 18.97
C THR A 459 -1.83 -12.46 19.30
N GLY A 460 -1.41 -12.80 20.51
CA GLY A 460 -0.05 -12.58 20.99
C GLY A 460 0.24 -13.27 22.31
N VAL A 461 1.48 -13.16 22.78
CA VAL A 461 1.97 -13.79 24.01
C VAL A 461 2.64 -12.75 24.87
N MET A 462 2.21 -12.67 26.14
CA MET A 462 2.70 -11.71 27.12
C MET A 462 4.24 -11.74 27.22
N ASN A 463 4.90 -10.59 27.08
CA ASN A 463 6.36 -10.44 27.09
C ASN A 463 7.13 -11.23 26.02
N GLU A 464 6.45 -11.79 25.01
CA GLU A 464 7.10 -12.56 23.94
C GLU A 464 6.77 -12.04 22.54
N ALA A 465 5.48 -11.87 22.25
CA ALA A 465 4.92 -11.37 20.99
C ALA A 465 3.81 -10.36 21.33
N ASP A 466 4.22 -9.12 21.55
CA ASP A 466 3.40 -8.01 22.04
C ASP A 466 3.79 -6.72 21.30
N ASN A 467 3.46 -6.68 20.00
CA ASN A 467 3.69 -5.51 19.17
C ASN A 467 2.93 -4.30 19.71
N VAL A 468 1.71 -4.47 20.18
CA VAL A 468 0.85 -3.34 20.61
C VAL A 468 1.47 -2.57 21.77
N ARG A 469 1.96 -3.27 22.81
CA ARG A 469 2.69 -2.62 23.89
C ARG A 469 3.91 -1.86 23.39
N SER A 470 4.65 -2.44 22.46
CA SER A 470 5.86 -1.85 21.89
C SER A 470 5.55 -0.61 21.05
N MET A 471 4.54 -0.70 20.17
CA MET A 471 4.09 0.37 19.28
C MET A 471 3.51 1.55 20.06
N ASN A 472 2.76 1.31 21.14
CA ASN A 472 2.25 2.37 22.02
C ASN A 472 3.38 3.16 22.74
N GLN A 473 4.63 2.64 22.74
CA GLN A 473 5.81 3.36 23.23
C GLN A 473 6.59 4.04 22.10
N THR A 474 6.65 3.46 20.90
CA THR A 474 7.47 3.99 19.79
C THR A 474 6.72 4.94 18.88
N ILE A 475 5.41 4.74 18.65
CA ILE A 475 4.63 5.59 17.74
C ILE A 475 4.62 7.06 18.17
N PRO A 476 4.45 7.43 19.46
CA PRO A 476 4.55 8.83 19.86
C PRO A 476 5.90 9.50 19.51
N ILE A 477 6.98 8.71 19.45
CA ILE A 477 8.30 9.19 19.03
C ILE A 477 8.35 9.36 17.50
N VAL A 478 7.79 8.39 16.75
CA VAL A 478 7.68 8.48 15.29
C VAL A 478 6.85 9.70 14.88
N ALA A 479 5.71 9.93 15.53
CA ALA A 479 4.85 11.10 15.32
C ALA A 479 5.54 12.45 15.65
N ALA A 480 6.74 12.41 16.22
CA ALA A 480 7.55 13.58 16.52
C ALA A 480 8.73 13.76 15.55
N PHE A 481 8.91 12.88 14.55
CA PHE A 481 10.05 12.90 13.61
C PHE A 481 10.17 14.20 12.81
N ARG A 482 9.07 14.91 12.60
CA ARG A 482 9.08 16.23 11.92
C ARG A 482 8.53 17.39 12.74
N THR A 483 7.97 17.13 13.92
CA THR A 483 7.52 18.20 14.84
C THR A 483 8.69 19.01 15.42
N GLY A 484 9.89 18.40 15.53
CA GLY A 484 11.09 19.06 16.06
C GLY A 484 11.69 20.17 15.18
N ASP A 485 11.27 20.29 13.93
CA ASP A 485 11.78 21.30 12.98
C ASP A 485 10.93 22.58 12.96
N LEU A 486 9.80 22.62 13.69
CA LEU A 486 8.89 23.77 13.73
C LEU A 486 9.27 24.84 14.77
N ASP A 487 10.24 24.58 15.66
CA ASP A 487 10.77 25.59 16.58
C ASP A 487 11.78 26.55 15.91
N GLY A 488 12.17 26.29 14.66
CA GLY A 488 13.13 27.11 13.89
C GLY A 488 12.59 27.69 12.57
N ALA A 489 11.44 27.23 12.08
CA ALA A 489 10.83 27.73 10.86
C ALA A 489 9.61 28.59 11.19
N ALA A 490 9.70 29.89 10.91
CA ALA A 490 8.54 30.78 10.94
C ALA A 490 7.40 30.15 10.13
N ASP A 491 6.23 30.03 10.77
CA ASP A 491 5.00 29.49 10.23
C ASP A 491 4.75 29.93 8.76
N PRO A 492 4.82 29.02 7.78
CA PRO A 492 4.53 29.35 6.39
C PRO A 492 3.04 29.66 6.14
N SER A 493 2.14 29.37 7.10
CA SER A 493 0.73 29.77 7.04
C SER A 493 0.55 31.29 7.19
N ALA A 494 1.46 31.97 7.87
CA ALA A 494 1.45 33.43 7.99
C ALA A 494 1.88 34.15 6.70
N ALA A 495 2.66 33.49 5.84
CA ALA A 495 3.15 34.08 4.58
C ALA A 495 2.08 34.10 3.46
N LEU A 496 1.11 33.18 3.50
CA LEU A 496 0.02 33.10 2.51
C LEU A 496 -1.19 33.99 2.86
N ALA A 497 -1.36 34.38 4.13
CA ALA A 497 -2.42 35.30 4.56
C ALA A 497 -2.15 36.77 4.17
N GLY A 498 -0.89 37.12 3.83
CA GLY A 498 -0.48 38.48 3.47
C GLY A 498 -0.72 38.90 2.02
N GLN A 499 -1.09 37.98 1.11
CA GLN A 499 -1.22 38.26 -0.33
C GLN A 499 -2.65 38.31 -0.86
N VAL A 500 -3.68 38.13 -0.02
CA VAL A 500 -5.09 38.22 -0.43
C VAL A 500 -5.84 39.23 0.45
N ARG A 501 -5.48 40.52 0.34
CA ARG A 501 -6.33 41.65 0.76
C ARG A 501 -5.87 42.95 0.11
N ALA A 502 -6.16 43.13 -1.17
CA ALA A 502 -6.33 44.47 -1.73
C ALA A 502 -7.81 44.87 -1.57
N PRO A 503 -8.14 45.98 -0.89
CA PRO A 503 -9.53 46.41 -0.76
C PRO A 503 -10.02 47.00 -2.09
N MET A 504 -11.11 46.42 -2.60
CA MET A 504 -11.91 47.00 -3.68
C MET A 504 -12.51 48.31 -3.17
N GLN A 505 -12.03 49.46 -3.67
CA GLN A 505 -12.65 50.76 -3.44
C GLN A 505 -13.74 50.98 -4.48
N ASP A 506 -15.00 50.99 -4.03
CA ASP A 506 -16.14 51.46 -4.79
C ASP A 506 -16.00 52.97 -5.07
N ALA A 507 -15.88 53.34 -6.34
CA ALA A 507 -15.97 54.72 -6.79
C ALA A 507 -17.41 55.06 -7.17
N ALA A 508 -18.10 55.83 -6.30
CA ALA A 508 -19.33 56.54 -6.65
C ALA A 508 -18.99 57.98 -7.13
N PRO A 509 -19.76 58.55 -8.08
CA PRO A 509 -19.36 59.77 -8.79
C PRO A 509 -19.64 61.04 -7.99
N ALA A 510 -18.71 61.99 -8.03
CA ALA A 510 -18.83 63.29 -7.40
C ALA A 510 -19.80 64.22 -8.16
N VAL A 511 -20.87 64.62 -7.48
CA VAL A 511 -21.73 65.75 -7.84
C VAL A 511 -21.00 67.05 -7.45
N ARG A 512 -20.77 67.95 -8.41
CA ARG A 512 -20.33 69.34 -8.14
C ARG A 512 -21.54 70.27 -8.19
N SER A 513 -21.71 71.07 -7.14
CA SER A 513 -22.44 72.34 -7.21
C SER A 513 -21.64 73.44 -6.49
N THR A 514 -21.54 74.59 -7.17
CA THR A 514 -21.28 75.98 -6.71
C THR A 514 -19.92 76.26 -6.04
N ASP A 515 -19.08 77.18 -6.50
CA ASP A 515 -19.29 78.46 -7.21
C ASP A 515 -18.46 78.62 -8.50
#